data_AF-A0A2E0D061-F1
#
_entry.id   AF-A0A2E0D061-F1
#
_cell.length_a   1.000
_cell.length_b   1.000
_cell.length_c   1.000
_cell.angle_alpha   90.00
_cell.angle_beta   90.00
_cell.angle_gamma   90.00
#
_symmetry.space_group_name_H-M   'P 1'
#
loop_
_entity.id
_entity.type
_entity.pdbx_description
1 polymer ?
#
loop_
_entity_poly.entity_id
_entity_poly.type
_entity_poly.pdbx_seq_one_letter_code
_entity_poly.pdbx_strand_id
1 'polypeptide(L)' 'MPELKESSNKNFFYYLQRYLLQSAPAASASYTLIGGVIIFGMIGFYLDNRNDTMPWLTLLGLIIGLVIGFYAIAKTLWAK' A
#
# COMPACT_ATOMS: atom_id res chain seq x y z
N MET A 1 17.61 28.25 30.81
CA MET A 1 16.43 28.68 30.02
C MET A 1 15.80 27.45 29.35
N PRO A 2 14.99 26.66 30.08
CA PRO A 2 14.31 25.46 29.57
C PRO A 2 13.10 25.74 28.65
N GLU A 3 12.47 26.93 28.74
CA GLU A 3 11.25 27.27 27.98
C GLU A 3 11.40 27.20 26.44
N LEU A 4 12.57 27.53 25.88
CA LEU A 4 12.80 27.53 24.42
C LEU A 4 12.85 26.11 23.83
N LYS A 5 13.34 25.13 24.59
CA LYS A 5 13.51 23.74 24.13
C LYS A 5 12.16 23.02 24.02
N GLU A 6 11.24 23.36 24.92
CA GLU A 6 9.89 22.76 24.95
C GLU A 6 9.03 23.26 23.77
N SER A 7 9.09 24.55 23.43
CA SER A 7 8.38 25.14 22.28
C SER A 7 8.87 24.58 20.95
N SER A 8 10.20 24.47 20.76
CA SER A 8 10.79 23.92 19.53
C SER A 8 10.35 22.48 19.27
N ASN A 9 10.27 21.65 20.32
CA ASN A 9 9.81 20.27 20.20
C ASN A 9 8.34 20.20 19.78
N LYS A 10 7.45 20.99 20.40
CA LYS A 10 6.01 21.00 20.06
C LYS A 10 5.78 21.36 18.59
N ASN A 11 6.51 22.35 18.08
CA ASN A 11 6.44 22.74 16.68
C ASN A 11 6.98 21.64 15.75
N PHE A 12 8.11 21.01 16.09
CA PHE A 12 8.66 19.89 15.32
C PHE A 12 7.69 18.70 15.24
N PHE A 13 7.10 18.30 16.36
CA PHE A 13 6.10 17.23 16.39
C PHE A 13 4.84 17.60 15.58
N TYR A 14 4.40 18.85 15.64
CA TYR A 14 3.28 19.34 14.83
C TYR A 14 3.55 19.22 13.33
N TYR A 15 4.73 19.63 12.86
CA TYR A 15 5.11 19.49 11.45
C TYR A 15 5.25 18.02 11.04
N LEU A 16 5.87 17.17 11.87
CA LEU A 16 5.97 15.74 11.58
C LEU A 16 4.60 15.08 11.47
N GLN A 17 3.70 15.39 12.41
CA GLN A 17 2.34 14.84 12.40
C GLN A 17 1.56 15.33 11.18
N ARG A 18 1.75 16.59 10.76
CA ARG A 18 1.13 17.12 9.54
C ARG A 18 1.61 16.39 8.29
N TYR A 19 2.91 16.15 8.14
CA TYR A 19 3.47 15.39 7.01
C TYR A 19 3.04 13.92 7.04
N LEU A 20 2.98 13.30 8.22
CA LEU A 20 2.46 11.95 8.42
C LEU A 20 1.00 11.85 8.00
N LEU A 21 0.15 12.77 8.45
CA LEU A 21 -1.27 12.80 8.09
C LEU A 21 -1.48 13.04 6.59
N GLN A 22 -0.65 13.87 5.97
CA GLN A 22 -0.70 14.13 4.54
C GLN A 22 -0.22 12.94 3.70
N SER A 23 0.68 12.13 4.25
CA SER A 23 1.20 10.90 3.62
C SER A 23 0.37 9.65 3.96
N ALA A 24 -0.49 9.72 4.98
CA ALA A 24 -1.32 8.60 5.42
C ALA A 24 -2.21 8.00 4.30
N PRO A 25 -2.83 8.78 3.41
CA PRO A 25 -3.61 8.24 2.29
C PRO A 25 -2.75 7.50 1.26
N ALA A 26 -1.51 7.94 1.05
CA ALA A 26 -0.57 7.26 0.16
C ALA A 26 -0.05 5.97 0.80
N ALA A 27 0.21 5.98 2.11
CA ALA A 27 0.64 4.80 2.86
C ALA A 27 -0.44 3.71 2.89
N SER A 28 -1.71 4.07 3.15
CA SER A 28 -2.83 3.11 3.16
C SER A 28 -3.06 2.46 1.78
N ALA A 29 -2.81 3.21 0.70
CA ALA A 29 -2.93 2.72 -0.65
C ALA A 29 -1.83 1.68 -1.00
N SER A 30 -0.61 1.85 -0.49
CA SER A 30 0.48 0.86 -0.63
C SER A 30 0.15 -0.48 0.04
N TYR A 31 -0.48 -0.48 1.22
CA TYR A 31 -0.91 -1.73 1.87
C TYR A 31 -1.99 -2.46 1.07
N THR A 32 -2.84 -1.72 0.36
CA THR A 32 -3.87 -2.31 -0.52
C THR A 32 -3.23 -3.03 -1.72
N LEU A 33 -2.20 -2.46 -2.33
CA LEU A 33 -1.43 -3.11 -3.40
C LEU A 33 -0.75 -4.38 -2.92
N ILE A 34 -0.07 -4.32 -1.77
CA ILE A 34 0.60 -5.49 -1.18
C ILE A 34 -0.42 -6.60 -0.88
N GLY A 35 -1.56 -6.25 -0.27
CA GLY A 35 -2.63 -7.21 0.01
C GLY A 35 -3.20 -7.83 -1.27
N GLY A 36 -3.45 -7.02 -2.31
CA GLY A 36 -3.94 -7.50 -3.59
C GLY A 36 -2.98 -8.49 -4.26
N VAL A 37 -1.70 -8.12 -4.39
CA VAL A 37 -0.68 -8.98 -5.01
C VAL A 37 -0.53 -10.30 -4.24
N ILE A 38 -0.51 -10.27 -2.90
CA ILE A 38 -0.40 -11.49 -2.09
C ILE A 38 -1.63 -12.38 -2.26
N ILE A 39 -2.85 -11.83 -2.15
CA ILE A 39 -4.08 -12.64 -2.23
C ILE A 39 -4.23 -13.24 -3.64
N PHE A 40 -4.10 -12.44 -4.70
CA PHE A 40 -4.22 -12.94 -6.05
C PHE A 40 -3.06 -13.87 -6.46
N GLY A 41 -1.85 -13.60 -5.97
CA GLY A 41 -0.69 -14.47 -6.15
C GLY A 41 -0.86 -15.82 -5.47
N MET A 42 -1.37 -15.86 -4.23
CA MET A 42 -1.65 -17.11 -3.50
C MET A 42 -2.75 -17.93 -4.17
N ILE A 43 -3.82 -17.27 -4.66
CA ILE A 43 -4.89 -17.95 -5.40
C ILE A 43 -4.36 -18.54 -6.71
N GLY A 44 -3.58 -17.77 -7.47
CA GLY A 44 -2.98 -18.24 -8.72
C GLY A 44 -2.02 -19.41 -8.50
N PHE A 45 -1.20 -19.34 -7.46
CA PHE A 45 -0.28 -20.42 -7.06
C PHE A 45 -1.02 -21.69 -6.67
N TYR A 46 -2.10 -21.57 -5.89
CA TYR A 46 -2.90 -22.73 -5.48
C TYR A 46 -3.57 -23.42 -6.68
N LEU A 47 -4.04 -22.64 -7.66
CA LEU A 47 -4.62 -23.18 -8.89
C LEU A 47 -3.57 -23.82 -9.81
N ASP A 48 -2.42 -23.18 -10.03
CA ASP A 48 -1.35 -23.76 -10.87
C ASP A 48 -0.83 -25.08 -10.28
N ASN A 49 -0.67 -25.15 -8.96
CA ASN A 49 -0.21 -26.36 -8.27
C ASN A 49 -1.21 -27.54 -8.37
N ARG A 50 -2.47 -27.27 -8.70
CA ARG A 50 -3.50 -28.31 -8.90
C ARG A 50 -3.50 -28.87 -10.33
N ASN A 51 -3.01 -28.11 -11.29
CA ASN A 51 -3.14 -28.42 -12.72
C ASN A 51 -1.82 -28.84 -13.37
N ASP A 52 -0.72 -28.99 -12.62
CA ASP A 52 0.64 -29.26 -13.14
C ASP A 52 1.03 -28.35 -14.32
N THR A 53 0.44 -27.15 -14.35
CA THR A 53 0.60 -26.21 -15.46
C THR A 53 1.77 -25.29 -15.13
N MET A 54 2.54 -24.88 -16.16
CA MET A 54 3.51 -23.79 -16.03
C MET A 54 2.84 -22.60 -15.32
N PRO A 55 3.56 -21.79 -14.51
CA PRO A 55 3.00 -20.84 -13.53
C PRO A 55 2.30 -19.63 -14.17
N TRP A 56 1.34 -19.89 -15.05
CA TRP A 56 0.69 -18.97 -15.95
C TRP A 56 -0.53 -18.35 -15.26
N LEU A 57 -1.29 -19.13 -14.47
CA LEU A 57 -2.37 -18.58 -13.63
C LEU A 57 -1.79 -17.73 -12.51
N THR A 58 -0.65 -18.11 -11.95
CA THR A 58 0.08 -17.31 -10.96
C THR A 58 0.54 -15.98 -11.56
N LEU A 59 1.12 -16.01 -12.77
CA LEU A 59 1.55 -14.80 -13.48
C LEU A 59 0.36 -13.87 -13.78
N LEU A 60 -0.74 -14.43 -14.29
CA LEU A 60 -1.94 -13.67 -14.64
C LEU A 60 -2.62 -13.11 -13.38
N GLY A 61 -2.69 -13.88 -12.30
CA GLY A 61 -3.15 -13.44 -10.99
C GLY A 61 -2.28 -12.30 -10.43
N LEU A 62 -0.96 -12.37 -10.59
CA LEU A 62 -0.05 -11.30 -10.16
C LEU A 62 -0.31 -10.01 -10.95
N ILE A 63 -0.46 -10.10 -12.27
CA ILE A 63 -0.76 -8.95 -13.14
C ILE A 63 -2.10 -8.33 -12.75
N ILE A 64 -3.14 -9.14 -12.54
CA ILE A 64 -4.46 -8.67 -12.10
C ILE A 64 -4.36 -7.99 -10.72
N GLY A 65 -3.68 -8.61 -9.76
CA GLY A 65 -3.48 -8.05 -8.42
C GLY A 65 -2.73 -6.72 -8.45
N LEU A 66 -1.74 -6.60 -9.34
CA LEU A 66 -1.00 -5.36 -9.59
C LEU A 66 -1.92 -4.27 -10.14
N VAL A 67 -2.68 -4.56 -11.20
CA VAL A 67 -3.61 -3.61 -11.83
C VAL A 67 -4.67 -3.14 -10.84
N ILE A 68 -5.25 -4.06 -10.06
CA ILE A 68 -6.26 -3.73 -9.03
C ILE A 68 -5.64 -2.87 -7.92
N GLY A 69 -4.42 -3.18 -7.48
CA GLY A 69 -3.75 -2.39 -6.45
C GLY A 69 -3.40 -0.98 -6.94
N PHE A 70 -2.90 -0.84 -8.17
CA PHE A 70 -2.70 0.48 -8.78
C PHE A 70 -4.02 1.22 -9.00
N TYR A 71 -5.08 0.52 -9.39
CA TYR A 71 -6.41 1.11 -9.52
C TYR A 71 -6.93 1.61 -8.17
N ALA A 72 -6.70 0.87 -7.08
CA ALA A 72 -7.07 1.30 -5.73
C ALA A 72 -6.31 2.57 -5.32
N ILE A 73 -4.99 2.64 -5.61
CA ILE A 73 -4.17 3.85 -5.37
C ILE A 73 -4.67 5.04 -6.20
N ALA A 74 -4.93 4.82 -7.49
CA ALA A 74 -5.45 5.86 -8.37
C ALA A 74 -6.81 6.36 -7.88
N LYS A 75 -7.70 5.46 -7.48
CA LYS A 75 -9.03 5.80 -6.94
C LYS A 75 -8.92 6.56 -5.63
N THR A 76 -8.04 6.19 -4.69
CA THR A 76 -7.89 6.92 -3.42
C THR A 76 -7.27 8.29 -3.61
N LEU A 77 -6.36 8.45 -4.57
CA LEU A 77 -5.78 9.74 -4.93
C LEU A 77 -6.77 10.65 -5.67
N TRP A 78 -7.58 10.09 -6.57
CA TRP A 78 -8.53 10.84 -7.42
C TRP A 78 -9.89 11.07 -6.76
N ALA A 79 -10.24 10.31 -5.72
CA ALA A 79 -11.46 10.54 -4.94
C ALA A 79 -11.37 11.77 -4.00
N LYS A 80 -10.34 12.60 -4.15
CA LYS A 80 -10.19 13.90 -3.51
C LYS A 80 -10.54 15.00 -4.50
#